data_AF-A0A2E0BBQ1-F1
#
_entry.id   AF-A0A2E0BBQ1-F1
#
_cell.length_a   1.000
_cell.length_b   1.000
_cell.length_c   1.000
_cell.angle_alpha   90.00
_cell.angle_beta   90.00
_cell.angle_gamma   90.00
#
_symmetry.space_group_name_H-M   'P 1'
#
loop_
_entity.id
_entity.type
_entity.pdbx_description
1 polymer ?
#
loop_
_entity_poly.entity_id
_entity_poly.type
_entity_poly.pdbx_seq_one_letter_code
_entity_poly.pdbx_strand_id
1 'polypeptide(L)' 'MDLIFAIGMPGGWEWIIIGLIVVIFFGANKIPEIFRGFGKGIREFKDASKEIKKEIEKESNSDSEKK' A
#
# COMPACT_ATOMS: atom_id res chain seq x y z
N MET A 1 19.44 30.39 8.81
CA MET A 1 19.50 29.09 8.12
C MET A 1 19.61 27.90 9.09
N ASP A 2 19.63 28.08 10.42
CA ASP A 2 20.62 27.26 11.14
C ASP A 2 20.14 26.56 12.41
N LEU A 3 18.85 26.64 12.73
CA LEU A 3 18.25 25.75 13.72
C LEU A 3 17.16 25.01 12.97
N ILE A 4 17.40 23.73 12.68
CA ILE A 4 16.39 22.66 12.58
C ILE A 4 15.01 23.25 12.91
N PHE A 5 14.18 23.63 11.92
CA PHE A 5 12.83 24.11 12.22
C PHE A 5 12.14 22.91 12.89
N ALA A 6 11.90 23.07 14.19
CA ALA A 6 12.32 22.10 15.17
C ALA A 6 11.38 20.89 15.28
N ILE A 7 11.97 19.70 15.26
CA ILE A 7 11.36 18.41 15.68
C ILE A 7 10.49 17.73 14.59
N GLY A 8 11.05 17.60 13.38
CA GLY A 8 10.95 16.34 12.66
C GLY A 8 10.06 16.27 11.41
N MET A 9 9.43 17.35 10.97
CA MET A 9 8.77 17.36 9.66
C MET A 9 9.54 18.25 8.65
N PRO A 10 10.06 17.67 7.55
CA PRO A 10 10.46 18.45 6.39
C PRO A 10 9.24 19.24 5.92
N GLY A 11 9.43 20.53 5.61
CA GLY A 11 8.40 21.33 4.96
C GLY A 11 8.01 20.75 3.59
N GLY A 12 6.89 21.22 3.03
CA GLY A 12 6.38 20.73 1.75
C GLY A 12 7.38 20.86 0.59
N TRP A 13 8.29 21.83 0.65
CA TRP A 13 9.29 22.07 -0.38
C TRP A 13 10.45 21.05 -0.31
N GLU A 14 10.85 20.66 0.90
CA GLU A 14 11.89 19.67 1.14
C GLU A 14 11.46 18.29 0.65
N TRP A 15 10.18 17.93 0.78
CA TRP A 15 9.64 16.68 0.21
C TRP A 15 9.78 16.61 -1.31
N ILE A 16 9.60 17.73 -2.00
CA ILE A 16 9.78 17.81 -3.47
C ILE A 16 11.24 17.58 -3.83
N ILE A 17 12.18 18.18 -3.10
CA ILE A 17 13.62 18.02 -3.33
C ILE A 17 14.05 16.57 -3.07
N ILE A 18 13.59 15.97 -1.98
CA ILE A 18 13.86 14.55 -1.67
C ILE A 18 13.28 13.65 -2.77
N GLY A 19 12.04 13.90 -3.19
CA GLY A 19 11.41 13.16 -4.29
C GLY A 19 12.20 13.27 -5.60
N LEU A 20 12.71 14.46 -5.93
CA LEU A 20 13.52 14.68 -7.12
C LEU A 20 14.84 13.90 -7.06
N ILE A 21 15.53 13.89 -5.91
CA ILE A 21 16.74 13.10 -5.72
C ILE A 21 16.42 11.60 -5.90
N VAL A 22 15.39 11.09 -5.24
CA VAL A 22 14.98 9.68 -5.37
C VAL A 22 14.69 9.32 -6.83
N VAL A 23 14.00 10.21 -7.57
CA VAL A 23 13.71 10.02 -9.00
C VAL A 23 14.99 10.01 -9.86
N ILE A 24 16.01 10.81 -9.53
CA ILE A 24 17.28 10.79 -10.27
C ILE A 24 18.04 9.48 -10.02
N PHE A 25 18.07 9.00 -8.77
CA PHE A 25 18.80 7.76 -8.41
C PHE A 25 18.08 6.50 -8.88
N PHE A 26 16.76 6.43 -8.74
CA PHE A 26 15.96 5.23 -9.09
C PHE A 26 15.35 5.29 -10.49
N GLY A 27 15.28 6.48 -11.10
CA GLY A 27 14.58 6.73 -12.35
C GLY A 27 13.08 6.98 -12.16
N ALA A 28 12.53 7.94 -12.89
CA ALA A 28 11.11 8.31 -12.84
C ALA A 28 10.16 7.14 -13.16
N ASN A 29 10.61 6.16 -13.94
CA ASN A 29 9.82 5.01 -14.36
C ASN A 29 9.78 3.87 -13.31
N LYS A 30 10.75 3.80 -12.40
CA LYS A 30 10.89 2.65 -11.49
C LYS A 30 9.89 2.71 -10.33
N ILE A 31 9.63 3.91 -9.83
CA ILE A 31 8.64 4.19 -8.80
C ILE A 31 7.22 3.74 -9.22
N PRO A 32 6.65 4.19 -10.37
CA PRO A 32 5.33 3.76 -10.80
C PRO A 32 5.27 2.28 -11.17
N GLU A 33 6.36 1.68 -11.66
CA GLU A 33 6.42 0.25 -11.96
C GLU A 33 6.27 -0.61 -10.69
N ILE A 34 7.00 -0.26 -9.62
CA ILE A 34 6.89 -0.92 -8.31
C ILE A 34 5.49 -0.74 -7.72
N PHE A 35 4.92 0.46 -7.77
CA PHE A 35 3.56 0.72 -7.29
C PHE A 35 2.49 -0.06 -8.07
N ARG A 36 2.64 -0.19 -9.39
CA ARG A 36 1.72 -0.99 -10.22
C ARG A 36 1.82 -2.48 -9.89
N GLY A 37 3.02 -3.01 -9.68
CA GLY A 37 3.21 -4.40 -9.25
C GLY A 37 2.65 -4.66 -7.85
N PHE A 38 2.98 -3.79 -6.90
CA PHE A 38 2.49 -3.85 -5.52
C PHE A 38 0.97 -3.73 -5.42
N GLY A 39 0.37 -2.79 -6.18
CA GLY A 39 -1.08 -2.60 -6.22
C GLY A 39 -1.84 -3.79 -6.78
N LYS A 40 -1.28 -4.48 -7.79
CA LYS A 40 -1.85 -5.74 -8.28
C LYS A 40 -1.77 -6.84 -7.22
N GLY A 41 -0.61 -6.99 -6.56
CA GLY A 41 -0.44 -7.97 -5.48
C GLY A 41 -1.40 -7.75 -4.31
N ILE A 42 -1.60 -6.50 -3.85
CA ILE A 42 -2.59 -6.18 -2.81
C ILE A 42 -4.00 -6.55 -3.26
N ARG A 43 -4.36 -6.27 -4.52
CA ARG A 43 -5.69 -6.56 -5.06
C ARG A 43 -5.96 -8.06 -5.10
N GLU A 44 -5.03 -8.83 -5.66
CA GLU A 44 -5.14 -10.30 -5.73
C GLU A 44 -5.21 -10.92 -4.32
N PHE A 45 -4.38 -10.44 -3.38
CA PHE A 45 -4.42 -10.88 -2.00
C PHE A 45 -5.77 -10.58 -1.32
N LYS A 46 -6.34 -9.39 -1.57
CA LYS A 46 -7.64 -9.00 -1.04
C LYS A 46 -8.77 -9.85 -1.63
N ASP A 47 -8.72 -10.12 -2.93
CA ASP A 47 -9.74 -10.91 -3.63
C ASP A 47 -9.73 -12.37 -3.12
N ALA A 48 -8.55 -12.99 -3.01
CA ALA A 48 -8.40 -14.32 -2.42
C ALA A 48 -8.88 -14.37 -0.96
N SER A 49 -8.51 -13.36 -0.14
CA SER A 49 -8.97 -13.26 1.25
C SER A 49 -10.49 -13.15 1.37
N LYS A 50 -11.15 -12.50 0.40
CA LYS A 50 -12.60 -12.34 0.37
C LYS A 50 -13.32 -13.64 -0.01
N GLU A 51 -12.76 -14.39 -0.94
CA GLU A 51 -13.26 -15.72 -1.33
C GLU A 51 -13.22 -16.69 -0.15
N ILE A 52 -12.07 -16.78 0.53
CA ILE A 52 -11.88 -17.60 1.73
C ILE A 52 -12.89 -17.22 2.82
N LYS A 53 -13.07 -15.93 3.10
CA LYS A 53 -14.08 -15.47 4.08
C LYS A 53 -15.49 -15.91 3.70
N LYS A 54 -15.85 -15.85 2.42
CA LYS A 54 -17.18 -16.22 1.93
C LYS A 54 -17.42 -17.73 1.99
N GLU A 55 -16.40 -18.54 1.78
CA GLU A 55 -16.45 -20.00 1.96
C GLU A 55 -16.66 -20.36 3.44
N ILE A 56 -15.88 -19.77 4.34
CA ILE A 56 -16.01 -20.00 5.79
C ILE A 56 -17.41 -19.58 6.30
N GLU A 57 -17.92 -18.42 5.84
CA GLU A 57 -19.27 -17.97 6.19
C GLU A 57 -20.35 -18.91 5.66
N LYS A 58 -20.21 -19.44 4.44
CA LYS A 58 -21.13 -20.44 3.87
C LYS A 58 -21.14 -21.74 4.67
N GLU A 59 -19.97 -22.28 4.99
CA GLU A 59 -19.84 -23.53 5.77
C GLU A 59 -20.45 -23.38 7.17
N SER A 60 -20.21 -22.24 7.84
CA SER A 60 -20.76 -21.96 9.17
C SER A 60 -22.29 -21.80 9.18
N ASN A 61 -22.90 -21.34 8.08
CA ASN A 61 -24.35 -21.15 7.99
C ASN A 61 -25.08 -22.45 7.60
N SER A 62 -24.43 -23.33 6.82
CA SER A 62 -25.03 -24.62 6.42
C SER A 62 -25.22 -25.64 7.55
N ASP A 63 -24.50 -25.51 8.67
CA ASP A 63 -24.72 -26.34 9.87
C ASP A 63 -25.90 -25.87 10.74
N SER A 64 -26.40 -24.65 10.52
CA SER A 64 -27.48 -24.05 11.32
C SER A 64 -28.89 -24.38 10.79
N GLU A 65 -29.03 -24.82 9.54
CA GLU A 65 -30.31 -25.20 8.92
C GLU A 65 -30.67 -26.69 9.04
N LYS A 66 -29.79 -27.52 9.65
CA LYS A 66 -30.00 -28.98 9.77
C LYS A 66 -30.34 -29.48 11.17
N LYS A 67 -30.70 -28.59 12.11
CA LYS A 67 -31.07 -28.95 13.49
C LYS A 67 -32.52 -28.65 13.82
#